data_AF-A0A948QX88-F1
#
_entry.id   AF-A0A948QX88-F1
#
_cell.length_a   1.000
_cell.length_b   1.000
_cell.length_c   1.000
_cell.angle_alpha   90.00
_cell.angle_beta   90.00
_cell.angle_gamma   90.00
#
_symmetry.space_group_name_H-M   'P 1'
#
loop_
_entity.id
_entity.type
_entity.pdbx_description
1 polymer ?
#
loop_
_entity_poly.entity_id
_entity_poly.type
_entity_poly.pdbx_seq_one_letter_code
_entity_poly.pdbx_strand_id
1 'polypeptide(L)'
;SIFFSLGSTLFLYLIASKFLGRKTGLLSAFFFAVLPYNIFYSRVVLPEPMIIFLNLAMFYFAIKWLDSDSFPDFAFFTLFSMFSFSQKAFPLFLLLPLSYLIIRKFGFGFLKKKELYFWLIISILPLILWRYWIGQFPEGIPGSLWLFNQGNIRFKGAFFHWIFAERIGKLILGYFGLPLLISGLALKPKKEELFFYSWLLAIFAYITVFASGNVTHDYYQIPLVPILCVFMAKGAAFLLFEKNSSFSRIVSTGLVAFCTIFMLAFSWFEVRGFYNVKGGVDLAGAAVDELLPENVLVLTGDSNDATLLYNTNRWGWTGGYASYYPNTKETIDKIREMGGSVYVSTQFDRNSDFGKYMLENYKIVKESDQYIIFELTNKRL
;
A
#
# COMPACT_ATOMS: atom_id res chain seq x y z
N SER A 1 -7.09 4.00 -9.86
CA SER A 1 -5.83 3.31 -9.51
C SER A 1 -4.90 3.15 -10.72
N ILE A 2 -5.35 2.48 -11.79
CA ILE A 2 -4.56 2.28 -13.04
C ILE A 2 -4.00 3.59 -13.63
N PHE A 3 -4.82 4.64 -13.76
CA PHE A 3 -4.37 5.96 -14.26
C PHE A 3 -3.17 6.51 -13.48
N PHE A 4 -3.20 6.43 -12.15
CA PHE A 4 -2.10 6.87 -11.30
C PHE A 4 -0.85 6.03 -11.51
N SER A 5 -0.97 4.70 -11.65
CA SER A 5 0.16 3.81 -11.95
C SER A 5 0.85 4.15 -13.28
N LEU A 6 0.07 4.46 -14.33
CA LEU A 6 0.61 4.92 -15.62
C LEU A 6 1.33 6.27 -15.48
N GLY A 7 0.73 7.21 -14.75
CA GLY A 7 1.38 8.48 -14.43
C GLY A 7 2.68 8.32 -13.62
N SER A 8 2.70 7.39 -12.65
CA SER A 8 3.90 7.03 -11.89
C SER A 8 4.98 6.49 -12.81
N THR A 9 4.63 5.63 -13.77
CA THR A 9 5.57 5.11 -14.78
C THR A 9 6.22 6.24 -15.58
N LEU A 10 5.41 7.22 -16.03
CA LEU A 10 5.89 8.39 -16.75
C LEU A 10 6.83 9.25 -15.90
N PHE A 11 6.42 9.65 -14.69
CA PHE A 11 7.28 10.48 -13.84
C PHE A 11 8.55 9.76 -13.41
N LEU A 12 8.50 8.46 -13.15
CA LEU A 12 9.69 7.67 -12.84
C LEU A 12 10.66 7.63 -14.02
N TYR A 13 10.16 7.46 -15.25
CA TYR A 13 10.96 7.58 -16.47
C TYR A 13 11.65 8.94 -16.57
N LEU A 14 10.90 10.04 -16.37
CA LEU A 14 11.42 11.40 -16.50
C LEU A 14 12.49 11.71 -15.46
N ILE A 15 12.23 11.37 -14.19
CA ILE A 15 13.19 11.57 -13.08
C ILE A 15 14.45 10.74 -13.31
N ALA A 16 14.32 9.43 -13.56
CA ALA A 16 15.47 8.57 -13.76
C ALA A 16 16.26 8.96 -15.02
N SER A 17 15.60 9.37 -16.10
CA SER A 17 16.28 9.84 -17.33
C SER A 17 17.11 11.09 -17.09
N LYS A 18 16.62 12.01 -16.26
CA LYS A 18 17.32 13.27 -15.93
C LYS A 18 18.66 13.03 -15.23
N PHE A 19 18.72 12.07 -14.30
CA PHE A 19 19.91 11.84 -13.47
C PHE A 19 20.80 10.68 -13.97
N LEU A 20 20.21 9.64 -14.55
CA LEU A 20 20.89 8.39 -14.91
C LEU A 20 20.90 8.12 -16.42
N GLY A 21 20.34 9.03 -17.23
CA GLY A 21 20.26 8.92 -18.68
C GLY A 21 19.04 8.14 -19.18
N ARG A 22 18.67 8.40 -20.45
CA ARG A 22 17.42 7.90 -21.06
C ARG A 22 17.25 6.39 -21.01
N LYS A 23 18.34 5.62 -21.22
CA LYS A 23 18.30 4.15 -21.22
C LYS A 23 17.93 3.61 -19.84
N THR A 24 18.56 4.14 -18.80
CA THR A 24 18.24 3.79 -17.41
C THR A 24 16.83 4.21 -17.05
N GLY A 25 16.39 5.39 -17.48
CA GLY A 25 15.00 5.83 -17.27
C GLY A 25 13.97 4.90 -17.91
N LEU A 26 14.21 4.44 -19.15
CA LEU A 26 13.34 3.46 -19.81
C LEU A 26 13.29 2.13 -19.04
N LEU A 27 14.43 1.65 -18.56
CA LEU A 27 14.49 0.44 -17.74
C LEU A 27 13.77 0.61 -16.39
N SER A 28 13.85 1.78 -15.75
CA SER A 28 13.14 2.07 -14.50
C SER A 28 11.62 2.00 -14.70
N ALA A 29 11.13 2.61 -15.78
CA ALA A 29 9.72 2.57 -16.14
C ALA A 29 9.27 1.15 -16.55
N PHE A 30 10.10 0.43 -17.31
CA PHE A 30 9.84 -0.96 -17.65
C PHE A 30 9.65 -1.81 -16.39
N PHE A 31 10.65 -1.84 -15.49
CA PHE A 31 10.54 -2.63 -14.26
C PHE A 31 9.34 -2.24 -13.41
N PHE A 32 9.08 -0.94 -13.24
CA PHE A 32 7.91 -0.48 -12.51
C PHE A 32 6.59 -0.97 -13.14
N ALA A 33 6.48 -0.91 -14.47
CA ALA A 33 5.27 -1.32 -15.17
C ALA A 33 5.03 -2.84 -15.18
N VAL A 34 6.09 -3.66 -15.16
CA VAL A 34 5.95 -5.12 -15.35
C VAL A 34 6.03 -5.95 -14.06
N LEU A 35 6.46 -5.37 -12.93
CA LEU A 35 6.55 -6.12 -11.67
C LEU A 35 5.18 -6.68 -11.25
N PRO A 36 5.02 -8.01 -11.06
CA PRO A 36 3.73 -8.62 -10.70
C PRO A 36 3.10 -8.01 -9.46
N TYR A 37 3.92 -7.74 -8.44
CA TYR A 37 3.53 -7.02 -7.23
C TYR A 37 2.88 -5.67 -7.55
N ASN A 38 3.52 -4.85 -8.39
CA ASN A 38 3.00 -3.52 -8.73
C ASN A 38 1.73 -3.61 -9.60
N ILE A 39 1.67 -4.57 -10.52
CA ILE A 39 0.47 -4.85 -11.33
C ILE A 39 -0.71 -5.16 -10.41
N PHE A 40 -0.55 -6.06 -9.44
CA PHE A 40 -1.59 -6.40 -8.50
C PHE A 40 -2.05 -5.19 -7.67
N TYR A 41 -1.15 -4.46 -7.02
CA TYR A 41 -1.59 -3.33 -6.18
C TYR A 41 -2.13 -2.14 -6.98
N SER A 42 -1.82 -2.02 -8.28
CA SER A 42 -2.41 -1.00 -9.15
C SER A 42 -3.88 -1.23 -9.51
N ARG A 43 -4.43 -2.42 -9.22
CA ARG A 43 -5.85 -2.76 -9.43
C ARG A 43 -6.66 -2.88 -8.13
N VAL A 44 -6.00 -2.91 -6.97
CA VAL A 44 -6.69 -2.94 -5.67
C VAL A 44 -7.21 -1.53 -5.34
N VAL A 45 -8.36 -1.45 -4.66
CA VAL A 45 -8.93 -0.21 -4.13
C VAL A 45 -8.13 0.21 -2.89
N LEU A 46 -6.99 0.84 -3.15
CA LEU A 46 -6.04 1.30 -2.17
C LEU A 46 -5.59 2.72 -2.54
N PRO A 47 -5.33 3.62 -1.56
CA PRO A 47 -4.81 4.95 -1.85
C PRO A 47 -3.36 4.92 -2.37
N GLU A 48 -2.61 3.85 -2.14
CA GLU A 48 -1.17 3.75 -2.40
C GLU A 48 -0.78 4.12 -3.84
N PRO A 49 -1.43 3.61 -4.91
CA PRO A 49 -1.07 3.98 -6.28
C PRO A 49 -1.21 5.49 -6.54
N MET A 50 -2.22 6.14 -5.97
CA MET A 50 -2.36 7.60 -6.03
C MET A 50 -1.23 8.29 -5.28
N ILE A 51 -0.89 7.84 -4.07
CA ILE A 51 0.19 8.45 -3.28
C ILE A 51 1.54 8.33 -4.00
N ILE A 52 1.84 7.18 -4.62
CA ILE A 52 3.06 7.01 -5.42
C ILE A 52 3.09 7.97 -6.61
N PHE A 53 1.97 8.14 -7.31
CA PHE A 53 1.84 9.15 -8.38
C PHE A 53 2.11 10.56 -7.86
N LEU A 54 1.45 10.97 -6.78
CA LEU A 54 1.62 12.30 -6.18
C LEU A 54 3.07 12.54 -5.72
N ASN A 55 3.71 11.53 -5.13
CA ASN A 55 5.12 11.61 -4.71
C ASN A 55 6.09 11.80 -5.89
N LEU A 56 5.88 11.05 -6.97
CA LEU A 56 6.72 11.15 -8.16
C LEU A 56 6.48 12.47 -8.91
N ALA A 57 5.22 12.91 -9.01
CA ALA A 57 4.88 14.22 -9.56
C ALA A 57 5.53 15.34 -8.73
N MET A 58 5.41 15.27 -7.39
CA MET A 58 6.07 16.18 -6.46
C MET A 58 7.58 16.25 -6.71
N PHE A 59 8.28 15.13 -6.78
CA PHE A 59 9.71 15.13 -7.09
C PHE A 59 10.01 15.72 -8.46
N TYR A 60 9.27 15.32 -9.50
CA TYR A 60 9.48 15.80 -10.85
C TYR A 60 9.36 17.33 -10.95
N PHE A 61 8.29 17.90 -10.39
CA PHE A 61 8.09 19.35 -10.38
C PHE A 61 9.05 20.08 -9.45
N ALA A 62 9.46 19.48 -8.33
CA ALA A 62 10.54 20.02 -7.50
C ALA A 62 11.84 20.15 -8.31
N ILE A 63 12.23 19.09 -9.04
CA ILE A 63 13.43 19.09 -9.89
C ILE A 63 13.32 20.14 -10.99
N LYS A 64 12.17 20.22 -11.68
CA LYS A 64 11.92 21.22 -12.72
C LYS A 64 12.01 22.65 -12.18
N TRP A 65 11.37 22.91 -11.04
CA TRP A 65 11.43 24.22 -10.39
C TRP A 65 12.86 24.59 -9.99
N LEU A 66 13.60 23.67 -9.36
CA LEU A 66 14.99 23.91 -8.96
C LEU A 66 15.92 24.15 -10.17
N ASP A 67 15.60 23.59 -11.34
CA ASP A 67 16.38 23.82 -12.56
C ASP A 67 16.09 25.18 -13.21
N SER A 68 14.81 25.57 -13.32
CA SER A 68 14.41 26.75 -14.11
C SER A 68 13.87 27.94 -13.31
N ASP A 69 13.74 27.83 -11.99
CA ASP A 69 13.15 28.84 -11.10
C ASP A 69 11.75 29.32 -11.57
N SER A 70 11.00 28.41 -12.22
CA SER A 70 9.73 28.65 -12.90
C SER A 70 8.54 28.62 -11.93
N PHE A 71 7.69 29.66 -11.96
CA PHE A 71 6.51 29.74 -11.10
C PHE A 71 5.48 28.62 -11.37
N PRO A 72 5.12 28.28 -12.62
CA PRO A 72 4.25 27.12 -12.87
C PRO A 72 4.77 25.81 -12.28
N ASP A 73 6.08 25.54 -12.40
CA ASP A 73 6.69 24.34 -11.84
C ASP A 73 6.64 24.35 -10.30
N PHE A 74 6.86 25.52 -9.68
CA PHE A 74 6.71 25.70 -8.23
C PHE A 74 5.26 25.49 -7.75
N ALA A 75 4.29 26.01 -8.51
CA ALA A 75 2.86 25.85 -8.21
C ALA A 75 2.45 24.38 -8.27
N PHE A 76 2.87 23.64 -9.31
CA PHE A 76 2.63 22.20 -9.39
C PHE A 76 3.37 21.42 -8.29
N PHE A 77 4.62 21.76 -7.99
CA PHE A 77 5.36 21.16 -6.87
C PHE A 77 4.57 21.31 -5.56
N THR A 78 4.08 22.51 -5.26
CA THR A 78 3.26 22.80 -4.08
C THR A 78 1.94 22.02 -4.09
N LEU A 79 1.23 21.99 -5.22
CA LEU A 79 -0.03 21.27 -5.37
C LEU A 79 0.14 19.77 -5.11
N PHE A 80 1.15 19.14 -5.72
CA PHE A 80 1.40 17.71 -5.54
C PHE A 80 1.90 17.36 -4.14
N SER A 81 2.72 18.22 -3.51
CA SER A 81 3.11 18.07 -2.11
C SER A 81 1.90 18.13 -1.17
N MET A 82 1.01 19.10 -1.39
CA MET A 82 -0.22 19.28 -0.61
C MET A 82 -1.12 18.04 -0.64
N PHE A 83 -1.37 17.50 -1.83
CA PHE A 83 -2.14 16.26 -1.96
C PHE A 83 -1.40 15.07 -1.37
N SER A 84 -0.09 14.95 -1.58
CA SER A 84 0.67 13.79 -1.08
C SER A 84 0.71 13.74 0.45
N PHE A 85 1.07 14.85 1.10
CA PHE A 85 1.22 14.91 2.55
C PHE A 85 -0.09 14.74 3.30
N SER A 86 -1.23 15.05 2.67
CA SER A 86 -2.56 14.86 3.28
C SER A 86 -3.07 13.42 3.23
N GLN A 87 -2.48 12.52 2.41
CA GLN A 87 -2.98 11.14 2.31
C GLN A 87 -2.57 10.24 3.48
N LYS A 88 -1.27 10.16 3.77
CA LYS A 88 -0.69 9.26 4.79
C LYS A 88 0.56 9.88 5.41
N ALA A 89 1.12 9.24 6.44
CA ALA A 89 2.33 9.73 7.12
C ALA A 89 3.63 9.49 6.33
N PHE A 90 3.71 8.44 5.49
CA PHE A 90 4.97 8.08 4.83
C PHE A 90 5.52 9.14 3.86
N PRO A 91 4.71 9.90 3.09
CA PRO A 91 5.20 10.96 2.22
C PRO A 91 6.01 12.03 2.95
N LEU A 92 5.79 12.24 4.25
CA LEU A 92 6.59 13.18 5.06
C LEU A 92 8.05 12.74 5.19
N PHE A 93 8.35 11.43 5.10
CA PHE A 93 9.73 10.95 5.08
C PHE A 93 10.46 11.38 3.80
N LEU A 94 9.73 11.64 2.71
CA LEU A 94 10.29 12.14 1.46
C LEU A 94 10.74 13.60 1.54
N LEU A 95 10.51 14.28 2.67
CA LEU A 95 11.20 15.54 2.97
C LEU A 95 12.72 15.36 2.95
N LEU A 96 13.25 14.18 3.32
CA LEU A 96 14.70 13.91 3.28
C LEU A 96 15.32 14.04 1.87
N PRO A 97 14.85 13.32 0.83
CA PRO A 97 15.35 13.52 -0.53
C PRO A 97 15.02 14.90 -1.11
N LEU A 98 13.91 15.55 -0.73
CA LEU A 98 13.62 16.93 -1.12
C LEU A 98 14.66 17.91 -0.54
N SER A 99 14.95 17.79 0.76
CA SER A 99 15.97 18.61 1.42
C SER A 99 17.33 18.42 0.76
N TYR A 100 17.66 17.20 0.35
CA TYR A 100 18.88 16.93 -0.41
C TYR A 100 18.94 17.75 -1.72
N LEU A 101 17.87 17.74 -2.53
CA LEU A 101 17.80 18.51 -3.78
C LEU A 101 17.88 20.03 -3.53
N ILE A 102 17.17 20.52 -2.52
CA ILE A 102 17.12 21.93 -2.14
C ILE A 102 18.49 22.43 -1.67
N ILE A 103 19.14 21.70 -0.75
CA ILE A 103 20.47 22.05 -0.24
C ILE A 103 21.50 21.99 -1.36
N ARG A 104 21.34 21.07 -2.33
CA ARG A 104 22.22 21.01 -3.51
C ARG A 104 22.13 22.25 -4.40
N LYS A 105 20.94 22.83 -4.58
CA LYS A 105 20.74 24.05 -5.38
C LYS A 105 21.16 25.31 -4.63
N PHE A 106 20.80 25.44 -3.35
CA PHE A 106 20.92 26.71 -2.62
C PHE A 106 21.98 26.72 -1.50
N GLY A 107 22.65 25.59 -1.22
CA GLY A 107 23.50 25.44 -0.04
C GLY A 107 22.72 25.74 1.24
N PHE A 108 23.38 26.29 2.27
CA PHE A 108 22.71 26.81 3.48
C PHE A 108 21.87 28.08 3.23
N GLY A 109 21.98 28.68 2.04
CA GLY A 109 21.15 29.82 1.63
C GLY A 109 19.68 29.48 1.46
N PHE A 110 19.30 28.18 1.45
CA PHE A 110 17.91 27.75 1.37
C PHE A 110 17.04 28.32 2.49
N LEU A 111 17.61 28.55 3.69
CA LEU A 111 16.90 29.16 4.83
C LEU A 111 16.44 30.60 4.54
N LYS A 112 16.97 31.26 3.51
CA LYS A 112 16.54 32.61 3.10
C LYS A 112 15.47 32.59 2.01
N LYS A 113 15.11 31.42 1.46
CA LYS A 113 14.16 31.29 0.35
C LYS A 113 12.72 31.26 0.87
N LYS A 114 12.00 32.37 0.70
CA LYS A 114 10.60 32.54 1.15
C LYS A 114 9.65 31.52 0.52
N GLU A 115 9.96 31.12 -0.71
CA GLU A 115 9.23 30.11 -1.49
C GLU A 115 9.19 28.77 -0.74
N LEU A 116 10.27 28.37 -0.09
CA LEU A 116 10.31 27.10 0.64
C LEU A 116 9.43 27.11 1.89
N TYR A 117 9.35 28.24 2.60
CA TYR A 117 8.44 28.39 3.74
C TYR A 117 6.99 28.39 3.29
N PHE A 118 6.68 29.12 2.21
CA PHE A 118 5.35 29.12 1.60
C PHE A 118 4.94 27.70 1.19
N TRP A 119 5.81 27.00 0.45
CA TRP A 119 5.59 25.62 0.04
C TRP A 119 5.33 24.71 1.24
N LEU A 120 6.16 24.77 2.28
CA LEU A 120 6.04 23.89 3.45
C LEU A 120 4.73 24.11 4.20
N ILE A 121 4.36 25.38 4.45
CA ILE A 121 3.13 25.75 5.15
C ILE A 121 1.92 25.27 4.35
N ILE A 122 1.84 25.62 3.07
CA ILE A 122 0.70 25.26 2.21
C ILE A 122 0.60 23.75 2.01
N SER A 123 1.72 23.04 1.88
CA SER A 123 1.72 21.59 1.67
C SER A 123 1.26 20.80 2.89
N ILE A 124 1.53 21.28 4.11
CA ILE A 124 1.14 20.60 5.35
C ILE A 124 -0.25 21.03 5.83
N LEU A 125 -0.72 22.21 5.42
CA LEU A 125 -1.96 22.80 5.92
C LEU A 125 -3.18 21.85 5.81
N PRO A 126 -3.46 21.18 4.68
CA PRO A 126 -4.62 20.28 4.62
C PRO A 126 -4.52 19.07 5.54
N LEU A 127 -3.31 18.55 5.77
CA LEU A 127 -3.11 17.48 6.75
C LEU A 127 -3.49 17.95 8.16
N ILE A 128 -3.05 19.15 8.55
CA ILE A 128 -3.37 19.72 9.87
C ILE A 128 -4.86 19.98 10.01
N LEU A 129 -5.47 20.63 9.01
CA LEU A 129 -6.90 20.94 9.01
C LEU A 129 -7.76 19.66 9.08
N TRP A 130 -7.41 18.65 8.29
CA TRP A 130 -8.07 17.35 8.35
C TRP A 130 -7.93 16.69 9.73
N ARG A 131 -6.72 16.71 10.30
CA ARG A 131 -6.45 16.13 11.63
C ARG A 131 -7.21 16.86 12.74
N TYR A 132 -7.33 18.18 12.65
CA TYR A 132 -8.12 18.97 13.58
C TYR A 132 -9.62 18.64 13.49
N TRP A 133 -10.15 18.54 12.26
CA TRP A 133 -11.55 18.21 12.02
C TRP A 133 -11.90 16.79 12.47
N ILE A 134 -11.14 15.77 12.04
CA ILE A 134 -11.44 14.38 12.40
C ILE A 134 -11.24 14.11 13.91
N GLY A 135 -10.40 14.90 14.58
CA GLY A 135 -10.21 14.82 16.03
C GLY A 135 -11.49 15.09 16.85
N GLN A 136 -12.52 15.67 16.23
CA GLN A 136 -13.84 15.85 16.86
C GLN A 136 -14.70 14.57 16.84
N PHE A 137 -14.27 13.53 16.12
CA PHE A 137 -14.99 12.27 15.93
C PHE A 137 -14.07 11.07 16.22
N PRO A 138 -13.62 10.90 17.47
CA PRO A 138 -12.62 9.88 17.83
C PRO A 138 -13.08 8.45 17.51
N GLU A 139 -14.39 8.17 17.51
CA GLU A 139 -14.99 6.89 17.14
C GLU A 139 -14.70 6.51 15.68
N GLY A 140 -14.49 7.51 14.82
CA GLY A 140 -14.12 7.34 13.42
C GLY A 140 -12.61 7.18 13.17
N ILE A 141 -11.77 7.19 14.22
CA ILE A 141 -10.31 7.09 14.09
C ILE A 141 -9.85 5.68 14.52
N PRO A 142 -9.38 4.84 13.58
CA PRO A 142 -8.83 3.54 13.92
C PRO A 142 -7.56 3.67 14.79
N GLY A 143 -7.43 2.76 15.77
CA GLY A 143 -6.22 2.65 16.58
C GLY A 143 -4.97 2.40 15.73
N SER A 144 -3.96 3.26 15.86
CA SER A 144 -2.78 3.25 14.98
C SER A 144 -1.43 3.14 15.71
N LEU A 145 -1.40 3.27 17.04
CA LEU A 145 -0.17 3.19 17.84
C LEU A 145 0.56 1.84 17.68
N TRP A 146 -0.20 0.77 17.45
CA TRP A 146 0.35 -0.57 17.25
C TRP A 146 1.25 -0.66 16.01
N LEU A 147 1.00 0.17 14.98
CA LEU A 147 1.77 0.18 13.72
C LEU A 147 3.25 0.53 13.93
N PHE A 148 3.59 1.24 15.01
CA PHE A 148 4.95 1.72 15.26
C PHE A 148 5.91 0.58 15.62
N ASN A 149 5.60 -0.16 16.68
CA ASN A 149 6.48 -1.22 17.19
C ASN A 149 5.78 -2.20 18.16
N GLN A 150 4.49 -2.49 17.95
CA GLN A 150 3.81 -3.54 18.71
C GLN A 150 4.64 -4.84 18.72
N GLY A 151 4.80 -5.43 19.90
CA GLY A 151 5.59 -6.64 20.10
C GLY A 151 7.11 -6.42 20.07
N ASN A 152 7.59 -5.17 20.06
CA ASN A 152 9.02 -4.83 20.01
C ASN A 152 9.77 -5.50 18.83
N ILE A 153 9.10 -5.59 17.67
CA ILE A 153 9.60 -6.33 16.51
C ILE A 153 10.75 -5.60 15.78
N ARG A 154 10.84 -4.27 15.88
CA ARG A 154 11.87 -3.45 15.23
C ARG A 154 13.26 -4.01 15.50
N PHE A 155 14.01 -4.24 14.42
CA PHE A 155 15.38 -4.80 14.43
C PHE A 155 15.53 -6.17 15.12
N LYS A 156 14.44 -6.94 15.32
CA LYS A 156 14.52 -8.36 15.64
C LYS A 156 14.74 -9.19 14.37
N GLY A 157 15.18 -10.44 14.52
CA GLY A 157 15.36 -11.36 13.38
C GLY A 157 14.11 -11.46 12.50
N ALA A 158 12.92 -11.49 13.12
CA ALA A 158 11.64 -11.48 12.41
C ALA A 158 11.45 -10.23 11.53
N PHE A 159 11.86 -9.04 11.98
CA PHE A 159 11.77 -7.81 11.18
C PHE A 159 12.61 -7.92 9.90
N PHE A 160 13.86 -8.41 10.02
CA PHE A 160 14.71 -8.58 8.84
C PHE A 160 14.20 -9.67 7.90
N HIS A 161 13.73 -10.79 8.44
CA HIS A 161 13.12 -11.87 7.67
C HIS A 161 11.90 -11.37 6.87
N TRP A 162 10.93 -10.75 7.54
CA TRP A 162 9.73 -10.27 6.88
C TRP A 162 10.02 -9.19 5.84
N ILE A 163 10.79 -8.14 6.19
CA ILE A 163 11.03 -7.03 5.26
C ILE A 163 11.94 -7.44 4.10
N PHE A 164 13.07 -8.07 4.37
CA PHE A 164 14.10 -8.30 3.33
C PHE A 164 13.93 -9.64 2.62
N ALA A 165 13.65 -10.73 3.35
CA ALA A 165 13.53 -12.04 2.72
C ALA A 165 12.14 -12.24 2.09
N GLU A 166 11.06 -12.00 2.86
CA GLU A 166 9.69 -12.24 2.38
C GLU A 166 9.17 -11.12 1.48
N ARG A 167 9.27 -9.85 1.87
CA ARG A 167 8.70 -8.75 1.07
C ARG A 167 9.59 -8.35 -0.10
N ILE A 168 10.82 -7.88 0.17
CA ILE A 168 11.71 -7.38 -0.89
C ILE A 168 12.21 -8.53 -1.76
N GLY A 169 12.80 -9.56 -1.15
CA GLY A 169 13.39 -10.70 -1.85
C GLY A 169 12.34 -11.48 -2.61
N LYS A 170 11.47 -12.19 -1.89
CA LYS A 170 10.52 -13.14 -2.44
C LYS A 170 9.36 -12.48 -3.19
N LEU A 171 8.56 -11.67 -2.50
CA LEU A 171 7.29 -11.17 -3.03
C LEU A 171 7.47 -10.14 -4.15
N ILE A 172 8.31 -9.11 -3.92
CA ILE A 172 8.51 -8.02 -4.88
C ILE A 172 9.48 -8.43 -6.00
N LEU A 173 10.62 -9.05 -5.66
CA LEU A 173 11.72 -9.28 -6.61
C LEU A 173 11.91 -10.74 -7.02
N GLY A 174 11.07 -11.68 -6.56
CA GLY A 174 11.18 -13.10 -6.89
C GLY A 174 12.56 -13.71 -6.61
N TYR A 175 13.35 -13.12 -5.71
CA TYR A 175 14.79 -13.27 -5.48
C TYR A 175 15.70 -12.91 -6.66
N PHE A 176 15.29 -13.20 -7.90
CA PHE A 176 16.09 -12.99 -9.11
C PHE A 176 16.22 -11.53 -9.56
N GLY A 177 15.45 -10.61 -8.98
CA GLY A 177 15.67 -9.16 -9.12
C GLY A 177 16.80 -8.63 -8.22
N LEU A 178 17.19 -9.36 -7.16
CA LEU A 178 18.23 -8.93 -6.21
C LEU A 178 19.60 -8.73 -6.86
N PRO A 179 20.09 -9.58 -7.79
CA PRO A 179 21.36 -9.33 -8.47
C PRO A 179 21.42 -7.99 -9.20
N LEU A 180 20.34 -7.60 -9.90
CA LEU A 180 20.25 -6.32 -10.59
C LEU A 180 20.19 -5.15 -9.60
N LEU A 181 19.41 -5.31 -8.53
CA LEU A 181 19.31 -4.32 -7.45
C LEU A 181 20.67 -4.07 -6.78
N ILE A 182 21.34 -5.15 -6.35
CA ILE A 182 22.64 -5.10 -5.66
C ILE A 182 23.70 -4.52 -6.61
N SER A 183 23.71 -4.94 -7.87
CA SER A 183 24.59 -4.35 -8.89
C SER A 183 24.39 -2.83 -8.99
N GLY A 184 23.14 -2.36 -9.08
CA GLY A 184 22.84 -0.93 -9.13
C GLY A 184 23.25 -0.15 -7.89
N LEU A 185 23.08 -0.74 -6.70
CA LEU A 185 23.47 -0.14 -5.42
C LEU A 185 24.99 -0.05 -5.26
N ALA A 186 25.73 -1.09 -5.70
CA ALA A 186 27.18 -1.19 -5.58
C ALA A 186 27.95 -0.23 -6.50
N LEU A 187 27.31 0.23 -7.58
CA LEU A 187 27.93 1.20 -8.49
C LEU A 187 28.11 2.56 -7.81
N LYS A 188 29.36 3.05 -7.80
CA LYS A 188 29.75 4.32 -7.21
C LYS A 188 28.83 5.45 -7.70
N PRO A 189 28.07 6.10 -6.81
CA PRO A 189 27.16 7.15 -7.23
C PRO A 189 27.91 8.43 -7.57
N LYS A 190 27.44 9.12 -8.61
CA LYS A 190 27.78 10.53 -8.80
C LYS A 190 27.10 11.37 -7.73
N LYS A 191 27.60 12.60 -7.55
CA LYS A 191 27.08 13.52 -6.55
C LYS A 191 25.56 13.65 -6.69
N GLU A 192 25.04 13.97 -7.87
CA GLU A 192 23.62 14.15 -8.19
C GLU A 192 22.76 12.89 -7.95
N GLU A 193 23.33 11.70 -8.04
CA GLU A 193 22.63 10.43 -7.81
C GLU A 193 22.34 10.16 -6.34
N LEU A 194 23.00 10.87 -5.41
CA LEU A 194 22.74 10.72 -3.96
C LEU A 194 21.29 11.08 -3.59
N PHE A 195 20.54 11.75 -4.47
CA PHE A 195 19.09 11.89 -4.37
C PHE A 195 18.37 10.54 -4.25
N PHE A 196 18.75 9.55 -5.05
CA PHE A 196 18.14 8.22 -5.01
C PHE A 196 18.50 7.46 -3.73
N TYR A 197 19.70 7.65 -3.21
CA TYR A 197 20.12 7.05 -1.95
C TYR A 197 19.44 7.69 -0.74
N SER A 198 19.26 9.03 -0.74
CA SER A 198 18.49 9.71 0.30
C SER A 198 17.01 9.36 0.24
N TRP A 199 16.47 9.11 -0.95
CA TRP A 199 15.12 8.55 -1.11
C TRP A 199 15.01 7.13 -0.57
N LEU A 200 15.95 6.24 -0.89
CA LEU A 200 15.98 4.89 -0.33
C LEU A 200 16.06 4.92 1.21
N LEU A 201 16.92 5.79 1.76
CA LEU A 201 17.05 5.99 3.20
C LEU A 201 15.75 6.50 3.84
N ALA A 202 15.04 7.41 3.18
CA ALA A 202 13.74 7.90 3.64
C ALA A 202 12.71 6.79 3.77
N ILE A 203 12.63 5.88 2.79
CA ILE A 203 11.71 4.75 2.84
C ILE A 203 12.11 3.76 3.95
N PHE A 204 13.41 3.48 4.13
CA PHE A 204 13.85 2.64 5.24
C PHE A 204 13.62 3.28 6.62
N ALA A 205 13.73 4.61 6.73
CA ALA A 205 13.35 5.32 7.94
C ALA A 205 11.84 5.16 8.22
N TYR A 206 10.99 5.26 7.19
CA TYR A 206 9.55 4.96 7.31
C TYR A 206 9.30 3.52 7.78
N ILE A 207 9.92 2.53 7.15
CA ILE A 207 9.79 1.11 7.51
C ILE A 207 10.23 0.88 8.96
N THR A 208 11.28 1.57 9.40
CA THR A 208 11.81 1.47 10.76
C THR A 208 10.86 2.09 11.79
N VAL A 209 10.29 3.27 11.49
CA VAL A 209 9.36 3.95 12.40
C VAL A 209 8.06 3.16 12.55
N PHE A 210 7.50 2.67 11.44
CA PHE A 210 6.26 1.87 11.40
C PHE A 210 6.57 0.38 11.24
N ALA A 211 7.40 -0.17 12.12
CA ALA A 211 7.95 -1.51 12.00
C ALA A 211 6.88 -2.60 12.00
N SER A 212 5.96 -2.57 12.98
CA SER A 212 4.91 -3.58 13.07
C SER A 212 3.92 -3.48 11.92
N GLY A 213 3.53 -2.27 11.52
CA GLY A 213 2.66 -2.08 10.35
C GLY A 213 3.28 -2.65 9.06
N ASN A 214 4.58 -2.40 8.85
CA ASN A 214 5.29 -2.92 7.68
C ASN A 214 5.50 -4.44 7.71
N VAL A 215 5.69 -5.04 8.88
CA VAL A 215 5.78 -6.50 8.99
C VAL A 215 4.41 -7.14 8.74
N THR A 216 3.36 -6.59 9.34
CA THR A 216 2.00 -7.14 9.28
C THR A 216 1.39 -7.03 7.88
N HIS A 217 1.55 -5.89 7.22
CA HIS A 217 0.87 -5.59 5.95
C HIS A 217 1.87 -5.52 4.79
N ASP A 218 1.64 -6.33 3.77
CA ASP A 218 2.46 -6.36 2.55
C ASP A 218 2.39 -5.06 1.75
N TYR A 219 1.21 -4.46 1.60
CA TYR A 219 1.03 -3.20 0.85
C TYR A 219 1.79 -2.00 1.45
N TYR A 220 2.24 -2.08 2.71
CA TYR A 220 3.08 -1.03 3.30
C TYR A 220 4.46 -0.93 2.63
N GLN A 221 4.89 -1.91 1.83
CA GLN A 221 6.13 -1.84 1.05
C GLN A 221 5.98 -1.21 -0.35
N ILE A 222 4.76 -0.87 -0.79
CA ILE A 222 4.55 -0.17 -2.08
C ILE A 222 5.43 1.10 -2.23
N PRO A 223 5.65 1.95 -1.19
CA PRO A 223 6.56 3.09 -1.26
C PRO A 223 8.00 2.78 -1.67
N LEU A 224 8.45 1.54 -1.48
CA LEU A 224 9.80 1.09 -1.81
C LEU A 224 9.96 0.75 -3.30
N VAL A 225 8.86 0.39 -3.99
CA VAL A 225 8.89 -0.13 -5.37
C VAL A 225 9.55 0.84 -6.37
N PRO A 226 9.21 2.15 -6.42
CA PRO A 226 9.82 3.04 -7.42
C PRO A 226 11.34 3.12 -7.29
N ILE A 227 11.86 3.20 -6.07
CA ILE A 227 13.30 3.33 -5.84
C ILE A 227 14.05 2.02 -6.10
N LEU A 228 13.45 0.86 -5.80
CA LEU A 228 14.01 -0.43 -6.20
C LEU A 228 14.10 -0.55 -7.72
N CYS A 229 13.07 -0.10 -8.45
CA CYS A 229 13.07 -0.12 -9.93
C CYS A 229 14.20 0.74 -10.50
N VAL A 230 14.49 1.91 -9.90
CA VAL A 230 15.62 2.76 -10.32
C VAL A 230 16.96 2.07 -10.12
N PHE A 231 17.18 1.42 -8.97
CA PHE A 231 18.43 0.71 -8.72
C PHE A 231 18.58 -0.55 -9.57
N MET A 232 17.51 -1.34 -9.76
CA MET A 232 17.54 -2.46 -10.73
C MET A 232 17.85 -1.98 -12.14
N ALA A 233 17.24 -0.88 -12.57
CA ALA A 233 17.52 -0.27 -13.87
C ALA A 233 18.95 0.20 -14.00
N LYS A 234 19.53 0.80 -12.94
CA LYS A 234 20.94 1.21 -12.91
C LYS A 234 21.88 0.00 -13.06
N GLY A 235 21.62 -1.11 -12.36
CA GLY A 235 22.40 -2.35 -12.49
C GLY A 235 22.26 -2.99 -13.88
N ALA A 236 21.04 -3.10 -14.39
CA ALA A 236 20.78 -3.60 -15.75
C ALA A 236 21.43 -2.72 -16.82
N ALA A 237 21.34 -1.40 -16.69
CA ALA A 237 21.95 -0.45 -17.63
C ALA A 237 23.48 -0.55 -17.63
N PHE A 238 24.11 -0.76 -16.47
CA PHE A 238 25.53 -1.02 -16.40
C PHE A 238 25.92 -2.28 -17.17
N LEU A 239 25.26 -3.40 -16.88
CA LEU A 239 25.56 -4.68 -17.53
C LEU A 239 25.36 -4.63 -19.05
N LEU A 240 24.27 -4.00 -19.51
CA LEU A 240 23.96 -3.94 -20.93
C LEU A 240 24.10 -2.59 -21.59
N PHE A 241 24.86 -1.61 -21.10
CA PHE A 241 25.27 -0.48 -21.94
C PHE A 241 26.70 -0.03 -21.72
N GLU A 242 27.32 -0.35 -20.59
CA GLU A 242 28.70 0.05 -20.34
C GLU A 242 29.71 -0.85 -21.05
N LYS A 243 30.73 -0.23 -21.65
CA LYS A 243 31.77 -0.93 -22.42
C LYS A 243 32.74 -1.71 -21.53
N ASN A 244 32.87 -1.32 -20.27
CA ASN A 244 33.80 -1.90 -19.30
C ASN A 244 33.15 -2.94 -18.38
N SER A 245 32.01 -3.53 -18.76
CA SER A 245 31.51 -4.68 -17.99
C SER A 245 32.50 -5.83 -18.11
N SER A 246 32.87 -6.48 -17.01
CA SER A 246 33.78 -7.64 -17.01
C SER A 246 33.27 -8.84 -17.82
N PHE A 247 32.03 -8.78 -18.31
CA PHE A 247 31.36 -9.80 -19.10
C PHE A 247 31.24 -9.41 -20.57
N SER A 248 31.21 -10.42 -21.44
CA SER A 248 30.89 -10.21 -22.86
C SER A 248 29.45 -9.74 -23.02
N ARG A 249 29.16 -9.06 -24.14
CA ARG A 249 27.83 -8.50 -24.40
C ARG A 249 26.72 -9.55 -24.34
N ILE A 250 26.99 -10.73 -24.89
CA ILE A 250 26.06 -11.86 -24.92
C ILE A 250 25.78 -12.36 -23.51
N VAL A 251 26.82 -12.50 -22.67
CA VAL A 251 26.67 -12.93 -21.28
C VAL A 251 25.91 -11.91 -20.46
N SER A 252 26.24 -10.61 -20.58
CA SER A 252 25.50 -9.54 -19.89
C SER A 252 24.03 -9.51 -20.28
N THR A 253 23.71 -9.61 -21.57
CA THR A 253 22.33 -9.65 -22.05
C THR A 253 21.60 -10.90 -21.57
N GLY A 254 22.23 -12.07 -21.64
CA GLY A 254 21.68 -13.33 -21.12
C GLY A 254 21.41 -13.26 -19.62
N LEU A 255 22.33 -12.68 -18.83
CA LEU A 255 22.17 -12.52 -17.39
C LEU A 255 21.00 -11.58 -17.03
N VAL A 256 20.92 -10.41 -17.67
CA VAL A 256 19.80 -9.48 -17.42
C VAL A 256 18.47 -10.08 -17.84
N ALA A 257 18.41 -10.78 -18.98
CA ALA A 257 17.21 -11.49 -19.42
C ALA A 257 16.82 -12.59 -18.43
N PHE A 258 17.78 -13.41 -18.00
CA PHE A 258 17.57 -14.46 -17.00
C PHE A 258 17.03 -13.89 -15.68
N CYS A 259 17.72 -12.90 -15.10
CA CYS A 259 17.28 -12.23 -13.87
C CYS A 259 15.87 -11.64 -14.03
N THR A 260 15.58 -10.99 -15.15
CA THR A 260 14.27 -10.38 -15.40
C THR A 260 13.17 -11.43 -15.53
N ILE A 261 13.37 -12.46 -16.36
CA ILE A 261 12.36 -13.52 -16.59
C ILE A 261 12.07 -14.25 -15.28
N PHE A 262 13.10 -14.64 -14.54
CA PHE A 262 12.91 -15.37 -13.29
C PHE A 262 12.34 -14.45 -12.19
N MET A 263 12.71 -13.18 -12.13
CA MET A 263 12.09 -12.21 -11.21
C MET A 263 10.57 -12.16 -11.45
N LEU A 264 10.15 -12.02 -12.72
CA LEU A 264 8.74 -11.98 -13.08
C LEU A 264 8.04 -13.31 -12.77
N ALA A 265 8.64 -14.45 -13.11
CA ALA A 265 8.06 -15.76 -12.90
C ALA A 265 7.86 -16.09 -11.41
N PHE A 266 8.88 -15.86 -10.58
CA PHE A 266 8.83 -16.18 -9.15
C PHE A 266 8.03 -15.15 -8.35
N SER A 267 8.10 -13.86 -8.68
CA SER A 267 7.20 -12.86 -8.08
C SER A 267 5.74 -13.17 -8.45
N TRP A 268 5.46 -13.55 -9.70
CA TRP A 268 4.11 -13.97 -10.10
C TRP A 268 3.63 -15.22 -9.37
N PHE A 269 4.51 -16.20 -9.14
CA PHE A 269 4.16 -17.42 -8.42
C PHE A 269 3.59 -17.14 -7.02
N GLU A 270 4.11 -16.10 -6.35
CA GLU A 270 3.62 -15.63 -5.05
C GLU A 270 2.36 -14.76 -5.20
N VAL A 271 2.42 -13.74 -6.07
CA VAL A 271 1.37 -12.73 -6.21
C VAL A 271 0.07 -13.31 -6.83
N ARG A 272 0.15 -14.38 -7.64
CA ARG A 272 -1.04 -15.00 -8.26
C ARG A 272 -2.08 -15.44 -7.22
N GLY A 273 -1.64 -15.81 -6.02
CA GLY A 273 -2.54 -16.19 -4.92
C GLY A 273 -3.45 -15.05 -4.46
N PHE A 274 -3.03 -13.80 -4.64
CA PHE A 274 -3.82 -12.63 -4.26
C PHE A 274 -5.02 -12.38 -5.19
N TYR A 275 -5.06 -13.02 -6.36
CA TYR A 275 -6.20 -12.97 -7.27
C TYR A 275 -7.31 -13.96 -6.89
N ASN A 276 -7.07 -14.81 -5.90
CA ASN A 276 -8.10 -15.72 -5.40
C ASN A 276 -9.17 -14.91 -4.65
N VAL A 277 -10.36 -14.86 -5.23
CA VAL A 277 -11.53 -14.27 -4.59
C VAL A 277 -12.10 -15.30 -3.63
N LYS A 278 -12.21 -14.98 -2.34
CA LYS A 278 -13.01 -15.76 -1.40
C LYS A 278 -14.49 -15.53 -1.78
N GLY A 279 -15.11 -16.52 -2.42
CA GLY A 279 -16.53 -16.48 -2.75
C GLY A 279 -17.41 -16.51 -1.49
N GLY A 280 -18.66 -16.12 -1.65
CA GLY A 280 -19.69 -16.25 -0.61
C GLY A 280 -20.06 -14.93 0.03
N VAL A 281 -19.15 -13.95 0.11
CA VAL A 281 -19.46 -12.63 0.66
C VAL A 281 -20.38 -11.83 -0.26
N ASP A 282 -20.09 -11.85 -1.56
CA ASP A 282 -20.91 -11.28 -2.62
C ASP A 282 -22.29 -11.96 -2.71
N LEU A 283 -22.31 -13.29 -2.63
CA LEU A 283 -23.54 -14.08 -2.68
C LEU A 283 -24.40 -13.95 -1.42
N ALA A 284 -23.78 -13.89 -0.23
CA ALA A 284 -24.47 -13.63 1.02
C ALA A 284 -25.06 -12.21 1.02
N GLY A 285 -24.28 -11.22 0.55
CA GLY A 285 -24.73 -9.85 0.38
C GLY A 285 -25.95 -9.74 -0.52
N ALA A 286 -25.88 -10.30 -1.72
CA ALA A 286 -26.98 -10.35 -2.68
C ALA A 286 -28.21 -11.07 -2.11
N ALA A 287 -28.02 -12.17 -1.37
CA ALA A 287 -29.11 -12.90 -0.75
C ALA A 287 -29.79 -12.11 0.38
N VAL A 288 -29.04 -11.36 1.18
CA VAL A 288 -29.62 -10.46 2.17
C VAL A 288 -30.43 -9.37 1.48
N ASP A 289 -29.90 -8.79 0.40
CA ASP A 289 -30.56 -7.71 -0.33
C ASP A 289 -31.86 -8.18 -1.00
N GLU A 290 -31.89 -9.42 -1.52
CA GLU A 290 -33.06 -10.04 -2.15
C GLU A 290 -34.14 -10.45 -1.15
N LEU A 291 -33.74 -10.98 0.01
CA LEU A 291 -34.65 -11.71 0.91
C LEU A 291 -35.13 -10.89 2.11
N LEU A 292 -34.45 -9.79 2.43
CA LEU A 292 -34.67 -9.07 3.69
C LEU A 292 -34.97 -7.58 3.44
N PRO A 293 -35.88 -6.97 4.24
CA PRO A 293 -36.21 -5.55 4.12
C PRO A 293 -34.99 -4.61 4.22
N GLU A 294 -35.07 -3.43 3.62
CA GLU A 294 -33.97 -2.44 3.61
C GLU A 294 -33.57 -1.91 4.99
N ASN A 295 -34.48 -1.96 5.96
CA ASN A 295 -34.28 -1.40 7.29
C ASN A 295 -33.80 -2.41 8.35
N VAL A 296 -33.51 -3.65 7.96
CA VAL A 296 -32.98 -4.64 8.92
C VAL A 296 -31.57 -4.26 9.36
N LEU A 297 -31.25 -4.54 10.62
CA LEU A 297 -29.92 -4.38 11.18
C LEU A 297 -29.21 -5.73 11.23
N VAL A 298 -28.04 -5.81 10.59
CA VAL A 298 -27.30 -7.05 10.36
C VAL A 298 -26.11 -7.18 11.32
N LEU A 299 -25.96 -8.34 11.93
CA LEU A 299 -24.70 -8.78 12.53
C LEU A 299 -24.01 -9.76 11.59
N THR A 300 -22.79 -9.45 11.16
CA THR A 300 -21.97 -10.42 10.43
C THR A 300 -21.20 -11.32 11.39
N GLY A 301 -20.91 -12.55 10.97
CA GLY A 301 -20.35 -13.60 11.83
C GLY A 301 -18.90 -13.98 11.55
N ASP A 302 -18.26 -13.41 10.53
CA ASP A 302 -16.99 -13.91 10.03
C ASP A 302 -15.80 -13.39 10.84
N SER A 303 -15.65 -12.07 10.90
CA SER A 303 -14.58 -11.40 11.64
C SER A 303 -14.90 -9.91 11.79
N ASN A 304 -13.98 -9.16 12.40
CA ASN A 304 -14.06 -7.70 12.44
C ASN A 304 -13.93 -7.00 11.07
N ASP A 305 -13.81 -7.75 9.97
CA ASP A 305 -13.81 -7.24 8.59
C ASP A 305 -15.22 -6.81 8.15
N ALA A 306 -15.36 -5.54 7.76
CA ALA A 306 -16.62 -4.96 7.33
C ALA A 306 -17.06 -5.35 5.91
N THR A 307 -16.28 -6.14 5.16
CA THR A 307 -16.57 -6.49 3.77
C THR A 307 -17.91 -7.21 3.64
N LEU A 308 -18.21 -8.17 4.51
CA LEU A 308 -19.52 -8.84 4.49
C LEU A 308 -20.65 -7.87 4.79
N LEU A 309 -20.51 -7.04 5.83
CA LEU A 309 -21.54 -6.07 6.20
C LEU A 309 -21.79 -5.08 5.06
N TYR A 310 -20.72 -4.57 4.46
CA TYR A 310 -20.78 -3.68 3.30
C TYR A 310 -21.56 -4.30 2.13
N ASN A 311 -21.31 -5.57 1.81
CA ASN A 311 -21.99 -6.26 0.70
C ASN A 311 -23.47 -6.54 0.98
N THR A 312 -23.93 -6.47 2.24
CA THR A 312 -25.37 -6.63 2.55
C THR A 312 -26.21 -5.41 2.23
N ASN A 313 -25.61 -4.25 1.92
CA ASN A 313 -26.32 -2.97 1.77
C ASN A 313 -27.21 -2.62 2.99
N ARG A 314 -26.84 -3.08 4.19
CA ARG A 314 -27.55 -2.79 5.45
C ARG A 314 -26.60 -2.20 6.49
N TRP A 315 -27.19 -1.50 7.47
CA TRP A 315 -26.46 -1.05 8.66
C TRP A 315 -26.36 -2.18 9.68
N GLY A 316 -25.37 -2.09 10.57
CA GLY A 316 -25.24 -3.04 11.67
C GLY A 316 -23.82 -3.15 12.19
N TRP A 317 -23.42 -4.37 12.53
CA TRP A 317 -22.19 -4.65 13.26
C TRP A 317 -21.39 -5.77 12.64
N THR A 318 -20.07 -5.67 12.75
CA THR A 318 -19.16 -6.77 12.46
C THR A 318 -18.99 -7.64 13.70
N GLY A 319 -19.15 -8.95 13.52
CA GLY A 319 -19.03 -9.95 14.57
C GLY A 319 -18.13 -11.12 14.16
N GLY A 320 -17.90 -12.04 15.09
CA GLY A 320 -17.01 -13.19 14.89
C GLY A 320 -15.57 -12.94 15.34
N TYR A 321 -14.60 -13.54 14.64
CA TYR A 321 -13.20 -13.55 15.07
C TYR A 321 -12.59 -12.15 15.22
N ALA A 322 -11.92 -11.90 16.36
CA ALA A 322 -11.24 -10.65 16.70
C ALA A 322 -12.11 -9.38 16.60
N SER A 323 -13.44 -9.53 16.72
CA SER A 323 -14.41 -8.43 16.73
C SER A 323 -14.81 -8.03 18.15
N TYR A 324 -15.43 -6.85 18.28
CA TYR A 324 -16.06 -6.43 19.55
C TYR A 324 -17.32 -7.24 19.88
N TYR A 325 -17.91 -7.91 18.89
CA TYR A 325 -19.11 -8.74 18.98
C TYR A 325 -18.78 -10.20 18.61
N PRO A 326 -18.04 -10.94 19.46
CA PRO A 326 -17.65 -12.31 19.16
C PRO A 326 -18.87 -13.24 19.05
N ASN A 327 -18.75 -14.32 18.27
CA ASN A 327 -19.79 -15.34 18.09
C ASN A 327 -20.08 -16.09 19.41
N THR A 328 -20.97 -15.51 20.21
CA THR A 328 -21.35 -15.93 21.56
C THR A 328 -22.84 -15.68 21.77
N LYS A 329 -23.46 -16.44 22.67
CA LYS A 329 -24.88 -16.26 23.00
C LYS A 329 -25.15 -14.85 23.51
N GLU A 330 -24.31 -14.37 24.42
CA GLU A 330 -24.43 -13.05 25.05
C GLU A 330 -24.36 -11.92 24.02
N THR A 331 -23.56 -12.10 22.97
CA THR A 331 -23.49 -11.14 21.86
C THR A 331 -24.79 -11.11 21.06
N ILE A 332 -25.37 -12.27 20.76
CA ILE A 332 -26.65 -12.32 20.04
C ILE A 332 -27.76 -11.66 20.85
N ASP A 333 -27.83 -11.93 22.15
CA ASP A 333 -28.83 -11.31 23.03
C ASP A 333 -28.65 -9.79 23.07
N LYS A 334 -27.41 -9.30 23.25
CA LYS A 334 -27.10 -7.86 23.21
C LYS A 334 -27.45 -7.21 21.87
N ILE A 335 -27.13 -7.86 20.76
CA ILE A 335 -27.43 -7.32 19.42
C ILE A 335 -28.93 -7.25 19.18
N ARG A 336 -29.70 -8.23 19.66
CA ARG A 336 -31.17 -8.20 19.60
C ARG A 336 -31.76 -7.07 20.44
N GLU A 337 -31.23 -6.84 21.64
CA GLU A 337 -31.63 -5.69 22.48
C GLU A 337 -31.34 -4.35 21.79
N MET A 338 -30.27 -4.29 20.99
CA MET A 338 -29.92 -3.12 20.16
C MET A 338 -30.71 -3.02 18.84
N GLY A 339 -31.67 -3.92 18.60
CA GLY A 339 -32.51 -3.92 17.41
C GLY A 339 -31.98 -4.72 16.22
N GLY A 340 -30.88 -5.46 16.39
CA GLY A 340 -30.37 -6.40 15.40
C GLY A 340 -31.35 -7.54 15.15
N SER A 341 -31.63 -7.80 13.88
CA SER A 341 -32.68 -8.75 13.47
C SER A 341 -32.17 -9.87 12.56
N VAL A 342 -30.94 -9.77 12.05
CA VAL A 342 -30.37 -10.72 11.11
C VAL A 342 -28.93 -11.05 11.48
N TYR A 343 -28.57 -12.32 11.41
CA TYR A 343 -27.17 -12.78 11.48
C TYR A 343 -26.75 -13.43 10.16
N VAL A 344 -25.58 -13.07 9.64
CA VAL A 344 -25.07 -13.55 8.35
C VAL A 344 -23.63 -13.99 8.49
N SER A 345 -23.27 -15.17 8.00
CA SER A 345 -21.88 -15.63 8.00
C SER A 345 -21.54 -16.49 6.79
N THR A 346 -20.31 -16.36 6.30
CA THR A 346 -19.69 -17.22 5.28
C THR A 346 -18.74 -18.27 5.90
N GLN A 347 -18.48 -18.18 7.21
CA GLN A 347 -17.55 -19.05 7.95
C GLN A 347 -18.22 -19.69 9.17
N PHE A 348 -19.49 -20.04 9.04
CA PHE A 348 -20.28 -20.56 10.14
C PHE A 348 -19.90 -22.00 10.50
N ASP A 349 -19.37 -22.21 11.71
CA ASP A 349 -19.06 -23.54 12.23
C ASP A 349 -20.26 -24.15 12.95
N ARG A 350 -20.98 -25.05 12.25
CA ARG A 350 -22.14 -25.77 12.76
C ARG A 350 -21.84 -26.65 13.98
N ASN A 351 -20.60 -27.12 14.13
CA ASN A 351 -20.23 -28.06 15.20
C ASN A 351 -19.82 -27.35 16.49
N SER A 352 -19.53 -26.05 16.42
CA SER A 352 -19.25 -25.22 17.58
C SER A 352 -20.47 -25.09 18.50
N ASP A 353 -20.23 -24.80 19.78
CA ASP A 353 -21.32 -24.57 20.75
C ASP A 353 -22.21 -23.38 20.33
N PHE A 354 -21.61 -22.33 19.78
CA PHE A 354 -22.34 -21.21 19.18
C PHE A 354 -23.17 -21.65 17.97
N GLY A 355 -22.61 -22.47 17.08
CA GLY A 355 -23.30 -22.97 15.90
C GLY A 355 -24.53 -23.79 16.26
N LYS A 356 -24.39 -24.72 17.20
CA LYS A 356 -25.52 -25.52 17.73
C LYS A 356 -26.58 -24.63 18.38
N TYR A 357 -26.17 -23.68 19.21
CA TYR A 357 -27.08 -22.70 19.81
C TYR A 357 -27.90 -21.95 18.74
N MET A 358 -27.24 -21.45 17.69
CA MET A 358 -27.91 -20.72 16.62
C MET A 358 -28.92 -21.59 15.87
N LEU A 359 -28.57 -22.85 15.57
CA LEU A 359 -29.43 -23.82 14.88
C LEU A 359 -30.64 -24.25 15.72
N GLU A 360 -30.50 -24.32 17.05
CA GLU A 360 -31.58 -24.71 17.97
C GLU A 360 -32.56 -23.57 18.24
N ASN A 361 -32.09 -22.31 18.23
CA ASN A 361 -32.85 -21.17 18.74
C ASN A 361 -33.34 -20.19 17.66
N TYR A 362 -32.75 -20.21 16.45
CA TYR A 362 -33.08 -19.24 15.40
C TYR A 362 -33.40 -19.92 14.08
N LYS A 363 -34.31 -19.29 13.33
CA LYS A 363 -34.73 -19.79 12.03
C LYS A 363 -33.71 -19.42 10.96
N ILE A 364 -33.35 -20.39 10.13
CA ILE A 364 -32.55 -20.16 8.93
C ILE A 364 -33.44 -19.52 7.85
N VAL A 365 -33.06 -18.35 7.37
CA VAL A 365 -33.70 -17.66 6.23
C VAL A 365 -33.25 -18.30 4.92
N LYS A 366 -31.93 -18.50 4.77
CA LYS A 366 -31.31 -19.17 3.63
C LYS A 366 -29.97 -19.77 4.05
N GLU A 367 -29.68 -20.94 3.51
CA GLU A 367 -28.40 -21.62 3.64
C GLU A 367 -27.94 -22.08 2.25
N SER A 368 -26.64 -21.98 2.01
CA SER A 368 -25.93 -22.53 0.86
C SER A 368 -24.63 -23.19 1.32
N ASP A 369 -23.87 -23.72 0.38
CA ASP A 369 -22.51 -24.21 0.61
C ASP A 369 -21.50 -23.10 0.99
N GLN A 370 -21.85 -21.82 0.80
CA GLN A 370 -20.94 -20.68 1.01
C GLN A 370 -21.36 -19.72 2.11
N TYR A 371 -22.63 -19.72 2.53
CA TYR A 371 -23.12 -18.81 3.56
C TYR A 371 -24.40 -19.31 4.21
N ILE A 372 -24.70 -18.74 5.38
CA ILE A 372 -25.93 -18.96 6.13
C ILE A 372 -26.48 -17.63 6.66
N ILE A 373 -27.81 -17.49 6.65
CA ILE A 373 -28.55 -16.32 7.14
C ILE A 373 -29.56 -16.80 8.19
N PHE A 374 -29.54 -16.19 9.37
CA PHE A 374 -30.48 -16.43 10.45
C PHE A 374 -31.34 -15.21 10.73
N GLU A 375 -32.61 -15.45 11.04
CA GLU A 375 -33.56 -14.47 11.57
C GLU A 375 -33.47 -14.46 13.10
N LEU A 376 -33.08 -13.33 13.70
CA LEU A 376 -32.87 -13.19 15.14
C LEU A 376 -34.15 -12.77 15.90
N THR A 377 -35.21 -12.43 15.17
CA THR A 377 -36.49 -11.95 15.74
C THR A 377 -37.62 -12.93 15.49
N ASN A 378 -38.49 -13.13 16.49
CA ASN A 378 -39.70 -13.96 16.34
C ASN A 378 -40.86 -13.23 15.63
N LYS A 379 -40.70 -11.94 15.33
CA LYS A 379 -41.62 -11.20 14.47
C LYS A 379 -41.16 -11.44 13.04
N ARG A 380 -42.02 -12.06 12.20
CA ARG A 380 -41.78 -12.21 10.77
C ARG A 380 -41.33 -10.87 10.18
N LEU A 381 -40.12 -10.84 9.65
CA LEU A 381 -39.55 -9.71 8.92
C LEU A 381 -40.32 -9.40 7.63
#